data_AF-A0A7X7GFX1-F1
#
_entry.id   AF-A0A7X7GFX1-F1
#
_cell.length_a   1.000
_cell.length_b   1.000
_cell.length_c   1.000
_cell.angle_alpha   90.00
_cell.angle_beta   90.00
_cell.angle_gamma   90.00
#
_symmetry.space_group_name_H-M   'P 1'
#
loop_
_entity.id
_entity.type
_entity.pdbx_description
1 polymer ?
#
loop_
_entity_poly.entity_id
_entity_poly.type
_entity_poly.pdbx_seq_one_letter_code
_entity_poly.pdbx_strand_id
1 'polypeptide(L)' 'WPWNVLGWPGINVPAGFTDTGLPVGAQLLGGANTEPLLVSLAAQLESILRWQDETPQRWW' A
#
# COMPACT_ATOMS: atom_id res chain seq x y z
N TRP A 1 -12.06 8.30 -10.44
CA TRP A 1 -10.75 8.83 -10.01
C TRP A 1 -9.94 9.28 -11.24
N PRO A 2 -9.55 10.56 -11.38
CA PRO A 2 -8.77 11.10 -12.50
C PRO A 2 -7.54 10.30 -12.93
N TRP A 3 -6.76 9.72 -12.00
CA TRP A 3 -5.54 8.97 -12.36
C TRP A 3 -5.80 7.72 -13.19
N ASN A 4 -6.96 7.08 -13.06
CA ASN A 4 -7.33 5.94 -13.92
C ASN A 4 -7.42 6.36 -15.39
N VAL A 5 -7.88 7.59 -15.65
CA VAL A 5 -7.97 8.16 -16.99
C VAL A 5 -6.60 8.63 -17.48
N LEU A 6 -5.78 9.16 -16.57
CA LEU A 6 -4.44 9.67 -16.88
C LEU A 6 -3.37 8.58 -17.00
N GLY A 7 -3.68 7.33 -16.62
CA GLY A 7 -2.71 6.23 -16.61
C GLY A 7 -1.58 6.43 -15.60
N TRP A 8 -1.82 7.20 -14.54
CA TRP A 8 -0.80 7.47 -13.54
C TRP A 8 -0.61 6.29 -12.59
N PRO A 9 0.64 6.00 -12.18
CA PRO A 9 0.93 4.86 -11.36
C PRO A 9 0.41 5.06 -9.93
N GLY A 10 -0.08 3.99 -9.35
CA GLY A 10 -0.49 3.93 -7.95
C GLY A 10 -0.19 2.56 -7.36
N ILE A 11 0.14 2.54 -6.07
CA ILE A 11 0.41 1.31 -5.31
C ILE A 11 -0.38 1.37 -4.00
N ASN A 12 -0.92 0.24 -3.57
CA ASN A 12 -1.55 0.10 -2.26
C ASN A 12 -0.62 -0.67 -1.32
N VAL A 13 -0.41 -0.14 -0.12
CA VAL A 13 0.42 -0.74 0.92
C VAL A 13 -0.40 -0.95 2.20
N PRO A 14 -0.12 -1.99 3.01
CA PRO A 14 -0.70 -2.15 4.34
C PRO A 14 -0.43 -0.92 5.23
N ALA A 15 -1.48 -0.48 5.92
CA ALA A 15 -1.48 0.68 6.81
C ALA A 15 -2.02 0.32 8.20
N GLY A 16 -1.89 -0.95 8.60
CA GLY A 16 -2.35 -1.49 9.88
C GLY A 16 -3.73 -2.13 9.80
N PHE A 17 -4.38 -2.24 10.96
CA PHE A 17 -5.70 -2.85 11.12
C PHE A 17 -6.66 -1.87 11.80
N THR A 18 -7.95 -2.02 11.52
CA THR A 18 -9.01 -1.36 12.30
C THR A 18 -9.09 -1.95 13.71
N ASP A 19 -9.81 -1.28 14.61
CA ASP A 19 -10.10 -1.80 15.96
C ASP A 19 -10.84 -3.15 15.94
N THR A 20 -11.51 -3.47 14.83
CA THR A 20 -12.20 -4.73 14.58
C THR A 20 -11.34 -5.79 13.89
N GLY A 21 -10.04 -5.53 13.69
CA GLY A 21 -9.08 -6.46 13.10
C GLY A 21 -9.12 -6.56 11.57
N LEU A 22 -9.76 -5.61 10.88
CA LEU A 22 -9.79 -5.60 9.41
C LEU A 22 -8.56 -4.88 8.85
N PRO A 23 -7.90 -5.41 7.80
CA PRO A 23 -6.72 -4.76 7.22
C PRO A 23 -7.09 -3.44 6.56
N VAL A 24 -6.28 -2.41 6.79
CA VAL A 24 -6.39 -1.08 6.20
C VAL A 24 -5.30 -0.91 5.16
N GLY A 25 -5.64 -0.39 3.98
CA GLY A 25 -4.69 -0.05 2.93
C GLY A 25 -4.50 1.47 2.80
N ALA A 26 -3.27 1.90 2.56
CA ALA A 26 -2.96 3.26 2.12
C ALA A 26 -2.60 3.25 0.63
N GLN A 27 -3.24 4.13 -0.15
CA GLN A 27 -2.96 4.29 -1.57
C GLN A 27 -1.94 5.42 -1.79
N LEU A 28 -0.81 5.08 -2.39
CA LEU A 28 0.21 6.01 -2.82
C LEU A 28 0.08 6.24 -4.32
N LEU A 29 0.21 7.50 -4.74
CA LEU A 29 0.05 7.91 -6.14
C LEU A 29 1.27 8.70 -6.57
N GLY A 30 1.73 8.42 -7.78
CA GLY A 30 2.80 9.14 -8.43
C GLY A 30 2.32 9.80 -9.72
N GLY A 31 3.11 10.73 -10.26
CA GLY A 31 2.93 11.23 -11.62
C GLY A 31 3.34 10.18 -12.66
N ALA A 32 3.15 10.47 -13.94
CA ALA A 32 3.57 9.57 -15.02
C ALA A 32 5.04 9.14 -14.91
N ASN A 33 5.33 7.85 -15.18
CA ASN A 33 6.67 7.25 -15.18
C ASN A 33 7.40 7.27 -13.82
N THR A 34 6.67 7.31 -12.70
CA THR A 34 7.25 7.31 -11.34
C THR A 34 7.12 5.97 -10.61
N GLU A 35 6.86 4.88 -11.33
CA GLU A 35 6.78 3.51 -10.80
C GLU A 35 8.02 3.13 -9.97
N PRO A 36 9.27 3.41 -10.40
CA PRO A 36 10.44 3.06 -9.59
C PRO A 36 10.48 3.80 -8.25
N LEU A 37 9.99 5.04 -8.20
CA LEU A 37 9.89 5.81 -6.96
C LEU A 37 8.84 5.21 -6.04
N LEU A 38 7.67 4.85 -6.56
CA LEU A 38 6.61 4.23 -5.77
C LEU A 38 7.04 2.87 -5.20
N VAL A 39 7.74 2.05 -5.99
CA VAL A 39 8.32 0.78 -5.51
C VAL A 39 9.36 1.03 -4.42
N SER A 40 10.25 2.02 -4.61
CA SER A 40 11.27 2.37 -3.62
C SER A 40 10.66 2.89 -2.31
N LEU A 41 9.59 3.66 -2.37
CA LEU A 41 8.86 4.14 -1.20
C LEU A 41 8.12 2.98 -0.50
N ALA A 42 7.46 2.11 -1.26
CA ALA A 42 6.78 0.94 -0.70
C ALA A 42 7.77 0.00 0.01
N ALA A 43 8.95 -0.23 -0.55
CA ALA A 43 10.00 -1.03 0.08
C ALA A 43 10.51 -0.40 1.39
N GLN A 44 10.66 0.93 1.44
CA GLN A 44 11.00 1.62 2.69
C GLN A 44 9.92 1.43 3.75
N LEU A 45 8.65 1.59 3.36
CA LEU A 45 7.52 1.38 4.28
C LEU A 45 7.44 -0.06 4.77
N GLU A 46 7.62 -1.04 3.87
CA GLU A 46 7.67 -2.46 4.23
C GLU A 46 8.78 -2.75 5.26
N SER A 47 9.97 -2.18 5.08
CA SER A 47 11.09 -2.39 6.02
C SER A 47 10.83 -1.82 7.42
N ILE A 48 10.07 -0.73 7.52
CA ILE A 48 9.76 -0.04 8.78
C ILE A 48 8.55 -0.69 9.47
N LEU A 49 7.50 -0.94 8.71
CA LEU A 49 6.20 -1.41 9.23
C LEU A 49 6.11 -2.94 9.30
N ARG A 50 7.05 -3.66 8.66
CA ARG A 50 7.26 -5.10 8.80
C ARG A 50 5.99 -5.94 8.62
N TRP A 51 5.22 -5.67 7.57
CA TRP A 51 3.91 -6.29 7.35
C TRP A 51 3.96 -7.82 7.27
N GLN A 52 5.11 -8.37 6.87
CA GLN A 52 5.34 -9.81 6.80
C GLN A 52 5.29 -10.51 8.16
N ASP A 53 5.42 -9.77 9.27
CA ASP A 53 5.32 -10.30 10.63
C ASP A 53 3.86 -10.37 11.12
N GLU A 54 2.93 -9.70 10.44
CA GLU A 54 1.53 -9.61 10.80
C GLU A 54 0.68 -10.54 9.93
N THR A 55 0.00 -11.51 10.56
CA THR A 55 -0.93 -12.40 9.86
C THR A 55 -2.35 -12.18 10.37
N PRO A 56 -3.33 -11.84 9.49
CA PRO A 56 -4.70 -11.68 9.92
C PRO A 56 -5.25 -12.98 10.49
N GLN A 57 -6.08 -12.87 11.54
CA GLN A 57 -6.76 -14.02 12.10
C GLN A 57 -7.67 -14.64 11.04
N ARG A 58 -7.57 -15.96 10.85
CA ARG A 58 -8.42 -16.69 9.91
C ARG A 58 -9.88 -16.56 10.35
N TRP A 59 -10.73 -16.09 9.44
CA TRP A 59 -12.15 -15.78 9.70
C TRP A 59 -13.12 -16.74 8.99
N TRP A 60 -12.61 -17.88 8.51
CA TRP A 60 -13.35 -18.98 7.89
C TRP A 60 -12.92 -20.33 8.46
#